data_AF-A0A1C5LVL8-F1
#
_entry.id   AF-A0A1C5LVL8-F1
#
_cell.length_a   1.000
_cell.length_b   1.000
_cell.length_c   1.000
_cell.angle_alpha   90.00
_cell.angle_beta   90.00
_cell.angle_gamma   90.00
#
_symmetry.space_group_name_H-M   'P 1'
#
loop_
_entity.id
_entity.type
_entity.pdbx_description
1 polymer ?
#
loop_
_entity_poly.entity_id
_entity_poly.type
_entity_poly.pdbx_seq_one_letter_code
_entity_poly.pdbx_strand_id
1 'polypeptide(L)'
;MRGAGSKNSWALFLLILAGLVLGGFIGMLAEGSSAVGWLAYGQTFGVEKPIILDLGILIITFGLTIKITISSIIGIVLAIIIYRFM
;
A
#
# COMPACT_ATOMS: atom_id res chain seq x y z
N MET A 1 33.08 8.57 -6.35
CA MET A 1 32.41 7.62 -5.44
C MET A 1 31.32 8.41 -4.72
N ARG A 2 30.04 8.20 -5.05
CA ARG A 2 28.94 8.92 -4.39
C ARG A 2 28.85 8.38 -2.97
N GLY A 3 29.09 9.25 -1.98
CA GLY A 3 29.00 8.91 -0.57
C GLY A 3 27.64 8.27 -0.31
N ALA A 4 27.65 7.07 0.24
CA ALA A 4 26.49 6.46 0.85
C ALA A 4 26.15 7.28 2.10
N GLY A 5 25.54 8.46 1.93
CA GLY A 5 24.73 9.05 2.97
C GLY A 5 23.69 7.98 3.32
N SER A 6 23.65 7.58 4.58
CA SER A 6 22.80 6.50 5.10
C SER A 6 21.46 6.45 4.37
N LYS A 7 21.28 5.50 3.45
CA LYS A 7 20.06 5.46 2.64
C LYS A 7 18.90 5.29 3.61
N ASN A 8 18.07 6.32 3.74
CA ASN A 8 17.09 6.37 4.81
C ASN A 8 16.04 5.29 4.56
N SER A 9 16.07 4.21 5.35
CA SER A 9 15.10 3.12 5.25
C SER A 9 13.67 3.62 5.49
N TRP A 10 13.49 4.68 6.29
CA TRP A 10 12.20 5.33 6.46
C TRP A 10 11.70 6.00 5.18
N ALA A 11 12.58 6.61 4.39
CA ALA A 11 12.18 7.21 3.12
C ALA A 11 11.70 6.14 2.12
N LEU A 12 12.35 4.98 2.06
CA LEU A 12 11.88 3.85 1.24
C LEU A 12 10.53 3.33 1.73
N PHE A 13 10.37 3.15 3.03
CA PHE A 13 9.11 2.68 3.62
C PHE A 13 7.95 3.61 3.26
N LEU A 14 8.13 4.93 3.44
CA LEU A 14 7.13 5.93 3.10
C LEU A 14 6.83 5.99 1.59
N LEU A 15 7.87 5.85 0.74
CA LEU A 15 7.69 5.79 -0.70
C LEU A 15 6.89 4.56 -1.14
N ILE A 16 7.12 3.40 -0.53
CA ILE A 16 6.35 2.18 -0.81
C ILE A 16 4.89 2.38 -0.41
N LEU A 17 4.61 2.93 0.77
CA LEU A 17 3.24 3.24 1.20
C LEU A 17 2.56 4.23 0.25
N ALA A 18 3.26 5.28 -0.16
CA ALA A 18 2.75 6.24 -1.14
C ALA A 18 2.47 5.57 -2.49
N GLY A 19 3.38 4.73 -2.99
CA GLY A 19 3.19 3.96 -4.22
C GLY A 19 2.00 3.02 -4.16
N LEU A 20 1.79 2.35 -3.02
CA LEU A 20 0.63 1.50 -2.79
C LEU A 20 -0.68 2.32 -2.82
N VAL A 21 -0.74 3.46 -2.16
CA VAL A 21 -1.94 4.34 -2.15
C VAL A 21 -2.24 4.91 -3.54
N LEU A 22 -1.22 5.44 -4.23
CA LEU A 22 -1.37 5.99 -5.57
C LEU A 22 -1.78 4.92 -6.58
N GLY A 23 -1.17 3.74 -6.53
CA GLY A 23 -1.56 2.61 -7.37
C GLY A 23 -2.98 2.14 -7.04
N GLY A 24 -3.39 2.13 -5.77
CA GLY A 24 -4.75 1.82 -5.35
C GLY A 24 -5.79 2.76 -5.98
N PHE A 25 -5.52 4.07 -5.99
CA PHE A 25 -6.40 5.05 -6.67
C PHE A 25 -6.50 4.81 -8.17
N ILE A 26 -5.40 4.51 -8.85
CA ILE A 26 -5.42 4.16 -10.28
C ILE A 26 -6.28 2.92 -10.53
N GLY A 27 -6.18 1.91 -9.65
CA GLY A 27 -6.99 0.70 -9.74
C GLY A 27 -8.48 1.02 -9.61
N MET A 28 -8.85 1.83 -8.63
CA MET A 28 -10.24 2.26 -8.43
C MET A 28 -10.80 3.01 -9.63
N LEU A 29 -10.00 3.91 -10.24
CA LEU A 29 -10.41 4.61 -11.47
C LEU A 29 -10.57 3.66 -12.66
N ALA A 30 -9.83 2.55 -12.67
CA ALA A 30 -9.86 1.57 -13.75
C ALA A 30 -11.01 0.56 -13.65
N GLU A 31 -11.63 0.35 -12.47
CA GLU A 31 -12.67 -0.68 -12.21
C GLU A 31 -13.84 -0.66 -13.22
N GLY A 32 -14.18 0.50 -13.78
CA GLY A 32 -15.26 0.66 -14.76
C GLY A 32 -14.84 0.56 -16.24
N SER A 33 -13.56 0.38 -16.53
CA SER A 33 -13.04 0.36 -17.92
C SER A 33 -12.97 -1.05 -18.48
N SER A 34 -13.52 -1.26 -19.67
CA SER A 34 -13.43 -2.54 -20.40
C SER A 34 -12.00 -2.91 -20.82
N ALA A 35 -11.11 -1.93 -20.97
CA ALA A 35 -9.73 -2.14 -21.41
C ALA A 35 -8.75 -2.29 -20.23
N VAL A 36 -8.95 -1.55 -19.14
CA VAL A 36 -8.00 -1.47 -18.01
C VAL A 36 -8.56 -1.92 -16.66
N GLY A 37 -9.80 -2.42 -16.58
CA GLY A 37 -10.39 -2.91 -15.33
C GLY A 37 -9.61 -4.01 -14.62
N TRP A 38 -8.76 -4.75 -15.34
CA TRP A 38 -7.84 -5.72 -14.73
C TRP A 38 -6.85 -5.08 -13.75
N LEU A 39 -6.54 -3.78 -13.88
CA LEU A 39 -5.66 -3.06 -12.95
C LEU A 39 -6.22 -3.01 -11.53
N ALA A 40 -7.54 -3.07 -11.41
CA ALA A 40 -8.23 -3.09 -10.13
C ALA A 40 -8.30 -4.48 -9.50
N TYR A 41 -7.97 -5.52 -10.25
CA TYR A 41 -7.93 -6.87 -9.73
C TYR A 41 -6.94 -6.91 -8.56
N GLY A 42 -7.38 -7.47 -7.44
CA GLY A 42 -6.61 -7.43 -6.21
C GLY A 42 -7.22 -8.29 -5.14
N GLN A 43 -6.44 -8.52 -4.10
CA GLN A 43 -6.85 -9.25 -2.91
C GLN A 43 -6.75 -8.33 -1.71
N THR A 44 -7.67 -8.55 -0.78
CA THR A 44 -7.71 -7.81 0.47
C THR A 44 -6.95 -8.61 1.52
N PHE A 45 -5.91 -8.00 2.10
CA PHE A 45 -5.09 -8.58 3.15
C PHE A 45 -5.34 -7.84 4.44
N GLY A 46 -5.33 -8.55 5.56
CA GLY A 46 -5.42 -7.93 6.86
C GLY A 46 -6.23 -8.76 7.84
N VAL A 47 -6.65 -8.07 8.89
CA VAL A 47 -7.42 -8.65 9.98
C VAL A 47 -8.90 -8.64 9.56
N GLU A 48 -9.36 -9.73 8.93
CA GLU A 48 -10.76 -9.86 8.48
C GLU A 48 -11.78 -9.72 9.63
N LYS A 49 -11.44 -10.27 10.80
CA LYS A 49 -12.24 -10.15 12.02
C LYS A 49 -11.51 -9.23 12.98
N PRO A 50 -11.98 -8.00 13.21
CA PRO A 50 -11.29 -7.04 14.06
C PRO A 50 -11.07 -7.63 15.45
N ILE A 51 -9.88 -7.41 16.01
CA ILE A 51 -9.52 -7.90 17.33
C ILE A 51 -10.13 -6.92 18.33
N ILE A 52 -11.13 -7.39 19.08
CA ILE A 52 -11.83 -6.59 20.08
C ILE A 52 -11.21 -6.91 21.44
N LEU A 53 -10.64 -5.90 22.08
CA LEU A 53 -10.19 -5.95 23.46
C LEU A 53 -11.19 -5.20 24.33
N ASP A 54 -11.95 -5.96 25.12
CA ASP A 54 -12.92 -5.42 26.08
C ASP A 54 -12.32 -5.42 27.49
N LEU A 55 -12.18 -4.23 28.08
CA LEU A 55 -11.66 -4.03 29.43
C LEU A 55 -12.78 -3.79 30.47
N GLY A 56 -14.05 -3.93 30.07
CA GLY A 56 -15.24 -3.72 30.91
C GLY A 56 -15.67 -2.25 31.08
N ILE A 57 -14.73 -1.30 30.99
CA ILE A 57 -14.99 0.16 30.99
C ILE A 57 -14.66 0.83 29.65
N LEU A 58 -13.92 0.13 28.79
CA LEU A 58 -13.38 0.64 27.54
C LEU A 58 -13.24 -0.53 26.57
N ILE A 59 -13.66 -0.30 25.33
CA ILE A 59 -13.50 -1.25 24.22
C ILE A 59 -12.50 -0.66 23.24
N ILE A 60 -11.45 -1.43 22.93
CA ILE A 60 -10.45 -1.08 21.92
C ILE A 60 -10.54 -2.10 20.78
N THR A 61 -10.79 -1.61 19.57
CA THR A 61 -10.91 -2.45 18.38
C THR A 61 -9.70 -2.23 17.47
N PHE A 62 -8.93 -3.28 17.25
CA PHE A 62 -7.81 -3.27 16.31
C PHE A 62 -8.25 -3.88 14.98
N GLY A 63 -8.25 -3.05 13.94
CA GLY A 63 -8.49 -3.48 12.56
C GLY A 63 -7.46 -2.85 11.64
N LEU A 64 -6.90 -3.66 10.74
CA LEU A 64 -6.07 -3.19 9.64
C LEU A 64 -6.37 -4.05 8.43
N THR A 65 -6.80 -3.40 7.35
CA THR A 65 -7.14 -4.04 6.09
C THR A 65 -6.53 -3.23 4.94
N ILE A 66 -5.84 -3.92 4.04
CA ILE A 66 -5.13 -3.36 2.91
C ILE A 66 -5.54 -4.14 1.67
N LYS A 67 -6.22 -3.48 0.72
CA LYS A 67 -6.49 -4.05 -0.60
C LYS A 67 -5.28 -3.79 -1.49
N ILE A 68 -4.59 -4.85 -1.93
CA ILE A 68 -3.48 -4.75 -2.87
C ILE A 68 -3.99 -5.16 -4.24
N THR A 69 -4.09 -4.17 -5.14
CA THR A 69 -4.46 -4.36 -6.55
C THR A 69 -3.23 -4.48 -7.44
N ILE A 70 -3.41 -4.95 -8.68
CA ILE A 70 -2.32 -4.99 -9.67
C ILE A 70 -1.73 -3.59 -9.89
N SER A 71 -2.57 -2.55 -9.95
CA SER A 71 -2.09 -1.16 -10.01
C SER A 71 -1.29 -0.74 -8.77
N SER A 72 -1.65 -1.24 -7.59
CA SER A 72 -0.89 -1.01 -6.34
C SER A 72 0.50 -1.62 -6.42
N ILE A 73 0.62 -2.84 -6.97
CA ILE A 73 1.90 -3.51 -7.19
C ILE A 73 2.79 -2.68 -8.13
N ILE A 74 2.23 -2.17 -9.23
CA ILE A 74 2.94 -1.28 -10.16
C ILE A 74 3.45 -0.03 -9.44
N GLY A 75 2.61 0.60 -8.60
CA GLY A 75 2.99 1.75 -7.80
C GLY A 75 4.16 1.47 -6.84
N ILE A 76 4.17 0.29 -6.19
CA ILE A 76 5.27 -0.14 -5.33
C ILE A 76 6.57 -0.33 -6.13
N VAL A 77 6.50 -0.97 -7.30
CA VAL A 77 7.67 -1.17 -8.16
C VAL A 77 8.25 0.18 -8.59
N LEU A 78 7.41 1.13 -8.98
CA LEU A 78 7.84 2.49 -9.32
C LEU A 78 8.49 3.21 -8.12
N ALA A 79 7.92 3.07 -6.92
CA ALA A 79 8.49 3.64 -5.70
C ALA A 79 9.91 3.11 -5.41
N ILE A 80 10.13 1.80 -5.59
CA ILE A 80 11.45 1.17 -5.43
C ILE A 80 12.43 1.71 -6.49
N ILE A 81 12.00 1.86 -7.74
CA ILE A 81 12.82 2.41 -8.81
C ILE A 81 13.22 3.86 -8.50
N ILE A 82 12.26 4.71 -8.11
CA ILE A 82 12.52 6.11 -7.73
C ILE A 82 13.51 6.16 -6.57
N TYR A 83 13.28 5.38 -5.51
CA TYR A 83 14.21 5.31 -4.38
C TYR A 83 15.59 4.82 -4.79
N ARG A 84 15.71 3.96 -5.80
CA ARG A 84 17.01 3.53 -6.31
C ARG A 84 17.80 4.68 -6.94
N PHE A 85 17.12 5.61 -7.60
CA PHE A 85 17.72 6.77 -8.26
C PHE A 85 17.99 7.97 -7.34
N MET A 86 17.32 8.02 -6.18
CA MET A 86 17.63 8.95 -5.08
C MET A 86 18.86 8.49 -4.29
#